data_AF-A0A3P8IAR0-F1
#
_entry.id   AF-A0A3P8IAR0-F1
#
_cell.length_a   1.000
_cell.length_b   1.000
_cell.length_c   1.000
_cell.angle_alpha   90.00
_cell.angle_beta   90.00
_cell.angle_gamma   90.00
#
_symmetry.space_group_name_H-M   'P 1'
#
loop_
_entity.id
_entity.type
_entity.pdbx_description
1 polymer ?
#
loop_
_entity_poly.entity_id
_entity_poly.type
_entity_poly.pdbx_seq_one_letter_code
_entity_poly.pdbx_strand_id
1 'polypeptide(L)'
;MIDGISPFTVIHIICNINPESSKSNRSILYTSVCSQSSSPNEYIYHVKWIRFRGRTTSIITQNENGPCPLIAISNVLLLQNVISLPQNTEVVTGERLITTLTDVLLSKSLKGLDKGQLLNYETTVSDALNLFPSLQTGLDVNVRFTDVSAFEFTSVLGVFDLFGISLYHGWLVDPRDMELASVVGNRTYNQLVEQIIHLKASTNPEDVHKGLLADTFLEQTASQLTYHGLYELADTLNEGQLAVLFRNNHFSTIIKHQVCPHCVCVHTCTLCEIGVEILSHSFLQPITMHFRAPVLVAHLDKRAK
;
A
#
# COMPACT_ATOMS: atom_id res chain seq x y z
N MET A 1 -27.09 -4.27 23.52
CA MET A 1 -26.31 -5.39 22.98
C MET A 1 -25.52 -4.87 21.78
N ILE A 2 -24.42 -4.18 22.06
CA ILE A 2 -23.35 -3.90 21.10
C ILE A 2 -22.10 -4.25 21.88
N ASP A 3 -21.86 -5.55 22.03
CA ASP A 3 -20.68 -6.07 22.72
C ASP A 3 -19.73 -6.63 21.68
N GLY A 4 -18.46 -6.26 21.78
CA GLY A 4 -17.40 -7.20 21.41
C GLY A 4 -16.32 -6.75 20.46
N ILE A 5 -15.74 -5.55 20.60
CA ILE A 5 -14.35 -5.33 20.17
C ILE A 5 -13.59 -4.63 21.30
N SER A 6 -12.62 -5.34 21.87
CA SER A 6 -11.75 -4.85 22.93
C SER A 6 -10.91 -3.66 22.44
N PRO A 7 -10.69 -2.61 23.25
CA PRO A 7 -9.87 -1.45 22.90
C PRO A 7 -8.36 -1.75 22.76
N PHE A 8 -7.98 -3.03 22.77
CA PHE A 8 -6.59 -3.51 22.74
C PHE A 8 -6.24 -4.27 21.47
N THR A 9 -6.91 -4.02 20.34
CA THR A 9 -6.50 -4.64 19.07
C THR A 9 -5.10 -4.17 18.69
N VAL A 10 -4.08 -5.02 18.89
CA VAL A 10 -2.70 -4.71 18.50
C VAL A 10 -2.56 -5.03 17.02
N ILE A 11 -2.36 -3.98 16.22
CA ILE A 11 -2.18 -4.12 14.78
C ILE A 11 -0.69 -4.03 14.47
N HIS A 12 -0.12 -5.13 14.00
CA HIS A 12 1.26 -5.15 13.51
C HIS A 12 1.24 -5.10 11.99
N ILE A 13 1.69 -3.99 11.41
CA ILE A 13 2.16 -4.01 10.02
C ILE A 13 3.66 -4.24 10.06
N ILE A 14 4.09 -5.42 9.63
CA ILE A 14 5.51 -5.67 9.38
C ILE A 14 5.79 -5.10 7.99
N CYS A 15 6.06 -3.79 7.92
CA CYS A 15 6.59 -3.11 6.74
C CYS A 15 8.10 -2.92 6.93
N ASN A 16 8.93 -3.69 6.23
CA ASN A 16 10.35 -3.39 6.17
C ASN A 16 10.58 -2.42 5.01
N ILE A 17 10.44 -1.11 5.27
CA ILE A 17 10.84 -0.05 4.33
C ILE A 17 11.85 0.81 5.08
N ASN A 18 13.09 0.81 4.60
CA ASN A 18 14.19 1.59 5.16
C ASN A 18 13.92 3.10 4.90
N PRO A 19 13.80 3.97 5.91
CA PRO A 19 13.33 5.35 5.73
C PRO A 19 14.44 6.39 5.43
N GLU A 20 15.65 6.00 5.06
CA GLU A 20 16.75 6.94 4.83
C GLU A 20 16.93 7.33 3.35
N SER A 21 16.06 8.18 2.80
CA SER A 21 16.40 8.92 1.56
C SER A 21 15.60 10.20 1.29
N SER A 22 15.15 10.94 2.31
CA SER A 22 14.50 12.23 2.06
C SER A 22 14.80 13.31 3.09
N LYS A 23 16.08 13.74 3.20
CA LYS A 23 16.43 15.09 3.68
C LYS A 23 17.70 15.64 3.01
N SER A 24 17.53 16.61 2.11
CA SER A 24 18.27 17.90 2.04
C SER A 24 18.41 18.43 0.60
N ASN A 25 17.83 19.61 0.35
CA ASN A 25 18.03 20.46 -0.83
C ASN A 25 19.50 20.91 -1.00
N ARG A 26 20.03 20.91 -2.24
CA ARG A 26 20.61 22.09 -2.94
C ARG A 26 21.24 21.70 -4.29
N SER A 27 20.94 22.53 -5.27
CA SER A 27 21.49 22.64 -6.63
C SER A 27 22.98 22.33 -6.79
N ILE A 28 23.33 21.31 -7.58
CA ILE A 28 24.58 21.26 -8.37
C ILE A 28 24.27 20.60 -9.72
N LEU A 29 24.46 21.36 -10.80
CA LEU A 29 24.53 20.85 -12.17
C LEU A 29 25.70 19.87 -12.28
N TYR A 30 25.41 18.59 -12.48
CA TYR A 30 26.37 17.65 -13.05
C TYR A 30 25.90 17.21 -14.43
N THR A 31 26.47 17.87 -15.44
CA THR A 31 26.60 17.34 -16.79
C THR A 31 27.45 16.07 -16.70
N SER A 32 26.90 14.91 -17.02
CA SER A 32 27.70 13.70 -17.25
C SER A 32 27.05 12.80 -18.30
N VAL A 33 27.79 12.69 -19.40
CA VAL A 33 27.69 11.89 -20.61
C VAL A 33 26.93 10.56 -20.47
N CYS A 34 25.86 10.42 -21.27
CA CYS A 34 25.23 9.14 -21.58
C CYS A 34 26.24 8.17 -22.20
N SER A 35 26.39 7.01 -21.56
CA SER A 35 26.93 5.80 -22.18
C SER A 35 25.79 4.78 -22.22
N GLN A 36 25.18 4.61 -23.40
CA GLN A 36 24.14 3.61 -23.64
C GLN A 36 24.77 2.24 -23.88
N SER A 37 24.34 1.21 -23.14
CA SER A 37 24.05 -0.13 -23.69
C SER A 37 23.44 -1.05 -22.63
N SER A 38 22.15 -0.91 -22.37
CA SER A 38 21.30 -2.04 -21.95
C SER A 38 19.95 -1.87 -22.63
N SER A 39 19.43 -2.95 -23.20
CA SER A 39 18.12 -2.97 -23.83
C SER A 39 17.04 -2.59 -22.79
N PRO A 40 15.95 -1.90 -23.18
CA PRO A 40 14.93 -1.41 -22.23
C PRO A 40 14.09 -2.50 -21.53
N ASN A 41 14.39 -3.79 -21.73
CA ASN A 41 13.47 -4.90 -21.50
C ASN A 41 13.93 -5.98 -20.49
N GLU A 42 15.03 -5.79 -19.77
CA GLU A 42 15.57 -6.87 -18.92
C GLU A 42 15.39 -6.62 -17.42
N TYR A 43 14.17 -6.29 -17.01
CA TYR A 43 13.83 -6.39 -15.58
C TYR A 43 13.79 -7.87 -15.18
N ILE A 44 14.79 -8.31 -14.41
CA ILE A 44 14.88 -9.66 -13.84
C ILE A 44 14.58 -9.59 -12.35
N TYR A 45 13.67 -10.44 -11.88
CA TYR A 45 13.29 -10.55 -10.48
C TYR A 45 13.70 -11.90 -9.92
N HIS A 46 14.17 -11.91 -8.68
CA HIS A 46 14.40 -13.15 -7.96
C HIS A 46 13.09 -13.75 -7.46
N VAL A 47 13.08 -15.08 -7.38
CA VAL A 47 11.94 -15.88 -6.93
C VAL A 47 12.31 -16.56 -5.63
N LYS A 48 11.45 -16.43 -4.61
CA LYS A 48 11.57 -17.15 -3.36
C LYS A 48 10.45 -18.17 -3.23
N TRP A 49 10.81 -19.40 -2.88
CA TRP A 49 9.86 -20.46 -2.57
C TRP A 49 9.53 -20.46 -1.08
N ILE A 50 8.24 -20.51 -0.75
CA ILE A 50 7.71 -20.45 0.61
C ILE A 50 6.64 -21.52 0.83
N ARG A 51 6.36 -21.84 2.10
CA ARG A 51 5.25 -22.71 2.50
C ARG A 51 4.07 -21.87 2.97
N PHE A 52 3.06 -21.70 2.12
CA PHE A 52 1.89 -20.88 2.40
C PHE A 52 0.63 -21.74 2.38
N ARG A 53 -0.22 -21.67 3.42
CA ARG A 53 -1.47 -22.46 3.53
C ARG A 53 -1.29 -23.96 3.24
N GLY A 54 -0.21 -24.56 3.75
CA GLY A 54 0.07 -25.99 3.55
C GLY A 54 0.46 -26.37 2.12
N ARG A 55 0.74 -25.41 1.23
CA ARG A 55 1.30 -25.64 -0.11
C ARG A 55 2.62 -24.91 -0.31
N THR A 56 3.47 -25.47 -1.15
CA THR A 56 4.71 -24.80 -1.57
C THR A 56 4.37 -23.89 -2.74
N THR A 57 4.66 -22.60 -2.61
CA THR A 57 4.36 -21.59 -3.63
C THR A 57 5.53 -20.63 -3.76
N SER A 58 5.68 -20.02 -4.94
CA SER A 58 6.65 -18.96 -5.16
C SER A 58 6.08 -17.59 -4.82
N ILE A 59 6.97 -16.67 -4.45
CA ILE A 59 6.76 -15.22 -4.43
C ILE A 59 7.92 -14.56 -5.18
N ILE A 60 7.63 -13.44 -5.81
CA ILE A 60 8.57 -12.63 -6.55
C ILE A 60 9.10 -11.54 -5.62
N THR A 61 10.41 -11.35 -5.62
CA THR A 61 11.09 -10.35 -4.80
C THR A 61 11.40 -9.11 -5.64
N GLN A 62 11.48 -7.97 -4.97
CA GLN A 62 11.77 -6.70 -5.62
C GLN A 62 13.24 -6.32 -5.42
N ASN A 63 13.87 -5.77 -6.45
CA ASN A 63 15.19 -5.15 -6.38
C ASN A 63 15.04 -3.66 -5.99
N GLU A 64 16.11 -2.96 -5.59
CA GLU A 64 16.03 -1.50 -5.38
C GLU A 64 15.45 -0.81 -6.63
N ASN A 65 14.36 -0.04 -6.45
CA ASN A 65 13.65 0.67 -7.52
C ASN A 65 12.92 -0.21 -8.56
N GLY A 66 12.73 -1.51 -8.31
CA GLY A 66 11.93 -2.37 -9.19
C GLY A 66 10.43 -2.02 -9.18
N PRO A 67 9.63 -2.43 -10.19
CA PRO A 67 8.20 -2.16 -10.23
C PRO A 67 7.40 -2.91 -9.17
N CYS A 68 7.10 -2.20 -8.08
CA CYS A 68 6.23 -2.71 -7.03
C CYS A 68 4.81 -3.09 -7.48
N PRO A 69 4.14 -2.42 -8.44
CA PRO A 69 2.74 -2.76 -8.78
C PRO A 69 2.63 -4.12 -9.47
N LEU A 70 3.51 -4.40 -10.44
CA LEU A 70 3.55 -5.68 -11.15
C LEU A 70 3.82 -6.85 -10.19
N ILE A 71 4.78 -6.66 -9.29
CA ILE A 71 5.15 -7.67 -8.29
C ILE A 71 4.00 -7.89 -7.30
N ALA A 72 3.35 -6.82 -6.85
CA ALA A 72 2.25 -6.89 -5.89
C ALA A 72 1.06 -7.69 -6.45
N ILE A 73 0.65 -7.42 -7.69
CA ILE A 73 -0.40 -8.18 -8.40
C ILE A 73 0.03 -9.64 -8.55
N SER A 74 1.23 -9.88 -9.09
CA SER A 74 1.74 -11.22 -9.35
C SER A 74 1.81 -12.07 -8.07
N ASN A 75 2.26 -11.48 -6.96
CA ASN A 75 2.33 -12.16 -5.67
C ASN A 75 0.95 -12.50 -5.11
N VAL A 76 -0.05 -11.63 -5.25
CA VAL A 76 -1.43 -11.97 -4.86
C VAL A 76 -1.90 -13.19 -5.66
N LEU A 77 -1.73 -13.20 -6.98
CA LEU A 77 -2.17 -14.29 -7.84
C LEU A 77 -1.42 -15.62 -7.56
N LEU A 78 -0.11 -15.56 -7.28
CA LEU A 78 0.69 -16.71 -6.85
C LEU A 78 0.19 -17.26 -5.51
N LEU A 79 -0.08 -16.39 -4.54
CA LEU A 79 -0.58 -16.75 -3.21
C LEU A 79 -2.05 -17.23 -3.22
N GLN A 80 -2.82 -16.87 -4.25
CA GLN A 80 -4.16 -17.40 -4.51
C GLN A 80 -4.15 -18.69 -5.34
N ASN A 81 -2.99 -19.12 -5.85
CA ASN A 81 -2.87 -20.28 -6.76
C ASN A 81 -3.60 -20.09 -8.11
N VAL A 82 -3.77 -18.83 -8.55
CA VAL A 82 -4.32 -18.49 -9.87
C VAL A 82 -3.24 -18.66 -10.95
N ILE A 83 -2.01 -18.27 -10.62
CA ILE A 83 -0.82 -18.48 -11.45
C ILE A 83 0.21 -19.30 -10.69
N SER A 84 1.12 -19.94 -11.41
CA SER A 84 2.23 -20.71 -10.83
C SER A 84 3.47 -20.62 -11.71
N LEU A 85 4.65 -20.60 -11.10
CA LEU A 85 5.93 -20.72 -11.81
C LEU A 85 6.39 -22.18 -11.83
N PRO A 86 7.20 -22.60 -12.84
CA PRO A 86 7.82 -23.91 -12.85
C PRO A 86 8.62 -24.18 -11.57
N GLN A 87 8.64 -25.43 -11.10
CA GLN A 87 9.36 -25.79 -9.88
C GLN A 87 10.85 -25.42 -9.98
N ASN A 88 11.42 -24.90 -8.90
CA ASN A 88 12.81 -24.45 -8.82
C ASN A 88 13.15 -23.25 -9.73
N THR A 89 12.15 -22.48 -10.16
CA THR A 89 12.41 -21.17 -10.79
C THR A 89 13.09 -20.27 -9.75
N GLU A 90 14.29 -19.77 -10.07
CA GLU A 90 15.06 -18.84 -9.23
C GLU A 90 14.91 -17.39 -9.67
N VAL A 91 14.62 -17.17 -10.95
CA VAL A 91 14.48 -15.85 -11.56
C VAL A 91 13.33 -15.82 -12.57
N VAL A 92 12.69 -14.67 -12.71
CA VAL A 92 11.62 -14.43 -13.69
C VAL A 92 11.76 -13.04 -14.31
N THR A 93 11.49 -12.90 -15.60
CA THR A 93 11.56 -11.61 -16.29
C THR A 93 10.24 -10.86 -16.18
N GLY A 94 10.29 -9.52 -16.26
CA GLY A 94 9.10 -8.67 -16.33
C GLY A 94 8.22 -9.00 -17.52
N GLU A 95 8.80 -9.27 -18.69
CA GLU A 95 8.06 -9.72 -19.87
C GLU A 95 7.27 -11.01 -19.56
N ARG A 96 7.90 -12.00 -18.91
CA ARG A 96 7.21 -13.25 -18.57
C ARG A 96 6.04 -13.03 -17.61
N LEU A 97 6.17 -12.12 -16.65
CA LEU A 97 5.08 -11.76 -15.74
C LEU A 97 3.94 -11.09 -16.50
N ILE A 98 4.24 -10.12 -17.36
CA ILE A 98 3.23 -9.45 -18.19
C ILE A 98 2.49 -10.44 -19.09
N THR A 99 3.19 -11.35 -19.76
CA THR A 99 2.56 -12.41 -20.56
C THR A 99 1.66 -13.30 -19.70
N THR A 100 2.10 -13.68 -18.50
CA THR A 100 1.29 -14.50 -17.58
C THR A 100 0.03 -13.76 -17.13
N LEU A 101 0.13 -12.47 -16.80
CA LEU A 101 -1.03 -11.64 -16.44
C LEU A 101 -1.99 -11.47 -17.61
N THR A 102 -1.46 -11.35 -18.83
CA THR A 102 -2.25 -11.27 -20.06
C THR A 102 -3.06 -12.55 -20.27
N ASP A 103 -2.42 -13.72 -20.14
CA ASP A 103 -3.08 -15.02 -20.26
C ASP A 103 -4.20 -15.19 -19.22
N VAL A 104 -4.02 -14.68 -17.99
CA VAL A 104 -5.07 -14.68 -16.95
C VAL A 104 -6.28 -13.85 -17.38
N LEU A 105 -6.07 -12.64 -17.92
CA LEU A 105 -7.18 -11.78 -18.37
C LEU A 105 -7.92 -12.39 -19.56
N LEU A 106 -7.20 -13.01 -20.50
CA LEU A 106 -7.78 -13.60 -21.70
C LEU A 106 -8.46 -14.96 -21.45
N SER A 107 -8.08 -15.67 -20.39
CA SER A 107 -8.65 -16.98 -20.03
C SER A 107 -9.92 -16.90 -19.18
N LYS A 108 -10.32 -15.72 -18.70
CA LYS A 108 -11.57 -15.55 -17.95
C LYS A 108 -12.79 -15.95 -18.78
N SER A 109 -13.65 -16.80 -18.21
CA SER A 109 -14.83 -17.30 -18.91
C SER A 109 -15.88 -16.19 -19.03
N LEU A 110 -16.17 -15.78 -20.27
CA LEU A 110 -17.20 -14.79 -20.60
C LEU A 110 -18.62 -15.39 -20.70
N LYS A 111 -18.79 -16.64 -20.23
CA LYS A 111 -20.06 -17.35 -20.34
C LYS A 111 -21.11 -16.69 -19.43
N GLY A 112 -22.18 -16.19 -20.04
CA GLY A 112 -23.32 -15.60 -19.32
C GLY A 112 -23.34 -14.08 -19.27
N LEU A 113 -22.38 -13.39 -19.90
CA LEU A 113 -22.41 -11.94 -20.04
C LEU A 113 -23.32 -11.52 -21.21
N ASP A 114 -24.09 -10.45 -21.03
CA ASP A 114 -24.82 -9.82 -22.12
C ASP A 114 -23.88 -9.04 -23.08
N LYS A 115 -24.40 -8.59 -24.23
CA LYS A 115 -23.60 -7.85 -25.23
C LYS A 115 -22.96 -6.57 -24.68
N GLY A 116 -23.63 -5.87 -23.77
CA GLY A 116 -23.11 -4.63 -23.17
C GLY A 116 -22.00 -4.93 -22.15
N GLN A 117 -22.18 -5.97 -21.35
CA GLN A 117 -21.20 -6.44 -20.38
C GLN A 117 -19.93 -6.98 -21.06
N LEU A 118 -20.09 -7.68 -22.19
CA LEU A 118 -18.97 -8.12 -23.02
C LEU A 118 -18.17 -6.93 -23.54
N LEU A 119 -18.84 -5.93 -24.12
CA LEU A 119 -18.17 -4.73 -24.64
C LEU A 119 -17.44 -3.94 -23.54
N ASN A 120 -18.05 -3.82 -22.36
CA ASN A 120 -17.42 -3.19 -21.20
C ASN A 120 -16.18 -3.96 -20.74
N TYR A 121 -16.27 -5.29 -20.70
CA TYR A 121 -15.12 -6.13 -20.36
C TYR A 121 -13.99 -6.00 -21.38
N GLU A 122 -14.30 -6.07 -22.67
CA GLU A 122 -13.32 -5.93 -23.75
C GLU A 122 -12.60 -4.57 -23.69
N THR A 123 -13.36 -3.49 -23.45
CA THR A 123 -12.80 -2.14 -23.29
C THR A 123 -11.88 -2.09 -22.06
N THR A 124 -12.33 -2.61 -20.92
CA THR A 124 -11.54 -2.61 -19.67
C THR A 124 -10.26 -3.44 -19.81
N VAL A 125 -10.32 -4.60 -20.46
CA VAL A 125 -9.13 -5.44 -20.75
C VAL A 125 -8.17 -4.72 -21.68
N SER A 126 -8.68 -4.07 -22.75
CA SER A 126 -7.85 -3.28 -23.66
C SER A 126 -7.13 -2.15 -22.91
N ASP A 127 -7.82 -1.43 -22.04
CA ASP A 127 -7.23 -0.37 -21.21
C ASP A 127 -6.16 -0.92 -20.27
N ALA A 128 -6.39 -2.09 -19.66
CA ALA A 128 -5.42 -2.74 -18.81
C ALA A 128 -4.16 -3.18 -19.55
N LEU A 129 -4.29 -3.74 -20.76
CA LEU A 129 -3.14 -4.11 -21.59
C LEU A 129 -2.29 -2.90 -21.97
N ASN A 130 -2.91 -1.74 -22.19
CA ASN A 130 -2.19 -0.49 -22.44
C ASN A 130 -1.44 0.03 -21.20
N LEU A 131 -1.85 -0.35 -19.99
CA LEU A 131 -1.21 0.01 -18.72
C LEU A 131 -0.10 -0.96 -18.29
N PHE A 132 -0.02 -2.15 -18.87
CA PHE A 132 0.99 -3.14 -18.49
C PHE A 132 2.44 -2.66 -18.59
N PRO A 133 2.82 -1.85 -19.60
CA PRO A 133 4.14 -1.23 -19.62
C PRO A 133 4.38 -0.29 -18.43
N SER A 134 3.37 0.49 -18.00
CA SER A 134 3.54 1.42 -16.87
C SER A 134 3.62 0.70 -15.52
N LEU A 135 3.04 -0.50 -15.38
CA LEU A 135 3.25 -1.34 -14.19
C LEU A 135 4.73 -1.64 -13.95
N GLN A 136 5.59 -1.60 -14.98
CA GLN A 136 7.04 -1.82 -14.87
C GLN A 136 7.85 -0.58 -14.50
N THR A 137 7.29 0.62 -14.65
CA THR A 137 8.01 1.89 -14.41
C THR A 137 7.46 2.69 -13.22
N GLY A 138 6.28 2.35 -12.74
CA GLY A 138 5.61 3.04 -11.64
C GLY A 138 4.16 3.38 -12.00
N LEU A 139 3.31 3.41 -10.99
CA LEU A 139 1.87 3.57 -11.14
C LEU A 139 1.43 4.75 -10.28
N ASP A 140 0.90 5.79 -10.93
CA ASP A 140 0.43 6.98 -10.24
C ASP A 140 -0.97 6.74 -9.68
N VAL A 141 -1.14 6.96 -8.38
CA VAL A 141 -2.41 6.83 -7.68
C VAL A 141 -2.62 8.04 -6.79
N ASN A 142 -3.83 8.57 -6.81
CA ASN A 142 -4.18 9.75 -6.05
C ASN A 142 -5.20 9.36 -4.98
N VAL A 143 -4.77 9.31 -3.72
CA VAL A 143 -5.61 8.87 -2.59
C VAL A 143 -6.60 9.97 -2.17
N ARG A 144 -7.70 9.56 -1.54
CA ARG A 144 -8.55 10.44 -0.71
C ARG A 144 -8.36 10.04 0.74
N PHE A 145 -8.46 10.98 1.66
CA PHE A 145 -8.15 10.73 3.08
C PHE A 145 -9.35 10.21 3.89
N THR A 146 -10.45 9.83 3.23
CA THR A 146 -11.75 9.56 3.85
C THR A 146 -11.99 8.09 4.17
N ASP A 147 -11.40 7.17 3.41
CA ASP A 147 -11.60 5.72 3.56
C ASP A 147 -10.37 4.98 3.03
N VAL A 148 -10.12 3.77 3.53
CA VAL A 148 -8.93 2.96 3.18
C VAL A 148 -8.91 2.48 1.74
N SER A 149 -10.05 2.46 1.07
CA SER A 149 -10.21 2.10 -0.34
C SER A 149 -10.44 3.31 -1.26
N ALA A 150 -10.38 4.53 -0.73
CA ALA A 150 -10.74 5.72 -1.47
C ALA A 150 -9.56 6.27 -2.30
N PHE A 151 -9.64 6.05 -3.61
CA PHE A 151 -8.73 6.59 -4.59
C PHE A 151 -9.50 7.45 -5.63
N GLU A 152 -8.78 8.29 -6.35
CA GLU A 152 -9.27 8.90 -7.58
C GLU A 152 -9.47 7.82 -8.64
N PHE A 153 -10.68 7.76 -9.22
CA PHE A 153 -10.99 6.77 -10.24
C PHE A 153 -10.15 7.02 -11.50
N THR A 154 -9.25 6.10 -11.77
CA THR A 154 -8.35 6.10 -12.93
C THR A 154 -8.34 4.70 -13.53
N SER A 155 -7.94 4.57 -14.80
CA SER A 155 -7.82 3.27 -15.49
C SER A 155 -6.87 2.30 -14.77
N VAL A 156 -5.92 2.84 -14.02
CA VAL A 156 -5.01 2.16 -13.11
C VAL A 156 -5.74 1.29 -12.07
N LEU A 157 -6.79 1.81 -11.43
CA LEU A 157 -7.57 1.05 -10.44
C LEU A 157 -8.30 -0.11 -11.11
N GLY A 158 -8.76 0.09 -12.34
CA GLY A 158 -9.42 -0.94 -13.15
C GLY A 158 -8.55 -2.19 -13.36
N VAL A 159 -7.22 -2.07 -13.36
CA VAL A 159 -6.32 -3.22 -13.43
C VAL A 159 -6.47 -4.12 -12.19
N PHE A 160 -6.51 -3.54 -11.00
CA PHE A 160 -6.68 -4.30 -9.76
C PHE A 160 -8.07 -4.97 -9.72
N ASP A 161 -9.11 -4.25 -10.14
CA ASP A 161 -10.48 -4.78 -10.24
C ASP A 161 -10.58 -5.96 -11.22
N LEU A 162 -9.91 -5.87 -12.38
CA LEU A 162 -9.86 -6.97 -13.35
C LEU A 162 -9.23 -8.23 -12.77
N PHE A 163 -8.23 -8.12 -11.90
CA PHE A 163 -7.65 -9.28 -11.21
C PHE A 163 -8.43 -9.69 -9.95
N GLY A 164 -9.48 -8.95 -9.57
CA GLY A 164 -10.24 -9.20 -8.34
C GLY A 164 -9.41 -8.94 -7.08
N ILE A 165 -8.50 -7.96 -7.15
CA ILE A 165 -7.57 -7.62 -6.08
C ILE A 165 -8.01 -6.29 -5.48
N SER A 166 -8.27 -6.26 -4.17
CA SER A 166 -8.55 -5.00 -3.47
C SER A 166 -7.26 -4.19 -3.30
N LEU A 167 -7.31 -2.90 -3.64
CA LEU A 167 -6.26 -1.93 -3.35
C LEU A 167 -6.67 -1.07 -2.16
N TYR A 168 -5.76 -0.93 -1.19
CA TYR A 168 -5.99 -0.14 0.02
C TYR A 168 -4.84 0.84 0.29
N HIS A 169 -5.07 1.86 1.11
CA HIS A 169 -4.06 2.70 1.74
C HIS A 169 -4.48 2.99 3.20
N GLY A 170 -3.55 3.50 4.02
CA GLY A 170 -3.80 3.83 5.43
C GLY A 170 -3.65 5.31 5.76
N TRP A 171 -3.65 6.16 4.74
CA TRP A 171 -3.46 7.60 4.87
C TRP A 171 -4.81 8.31 5.04
N LEU A 172 -5.38 8.25 6.24
CA LEU A 172 -6.69 8.80 6.56
C LEU A 172 -6.59 9.97 7.53
N VAL A 173 -7.52 10.90 7.44
CA VAL A 173 -7.74 11.93 8.47
C VAL A 173 -8.57 11.33 9.59
N ASP A 174 -8.23 11.61 10.85
CA ASP A 174 -9.00 11.13 12.00
C ASP A 174 -10.31 11.95 12.15
N PRO A 175 -11.50 11.34 12.08
CA PRO A 175 -12.78 12.04 12.19
C PRO A 175 -12.99 12.75 13.54
N ARG A 176 -12.22 12.38 14.57
CA ARG A 176 -12.24 13.06 15.88
C ARG A 176 -11.68 14.48 15.81
N ASP A 177 -10.79 14.74 14.85
CA ASP A 177 -10.34 16.09 14.50
C ASP A 177 -11.31 16.69 13.47
N MET A 178 -12.44 17.19 13.98
CA MET A 178 -13.52 17.71 13.13
C MET A 178 -13.06 18.90 12.26
N GLU A 179 -12.15 19.72 12.78
CA GLU A 179 -11.64 20.89 12.05
C GLU A 179 -10.78 20.44 10.88
N LEU A 180 -9.77 19.61 11.12
CA LEU A 180 -8.92 19.07 10.06
C LEU A 180 -9.74 18.25 9.06
N ALA A 181 -10.65 17.39 9.54
CA ALA A 181 -11.52 16.59 8.68
C ALA A 181 -12.40 17.47 7.78
N SER A 182 -12.85 18.63 8.26
CA SER A 182 -13.63 19.58 7.44
C SER A 182 -12.78 20.26 6.35
N VAL A 183 -11.51 20.57 6.66
CA VAL A 183 -10.58 21.19 5.71
C VAL A 183 -10.17 20.20 4.63
N VAL A 184 -9.79 18.99 5.03
CA VAL A 184 -9.43 17.90 4.10
C VAL A 184 -10.66 17.53 3.26
N GLY A 185 -11.79 17.27 3.91
CA GLY A 185 -13.04 16.89 3.26
C GLY A 185 -12.86 15.65 2.38
N ASN A 186 -13.59 15.61 1.26
CA ASN A 186 -13.49 14.52 0.27
C ASN A 186 -12.44 14.80 -0.82
N ARG A 187 -11.41 15.61 -0.56
CA ARG A 187 -10.39 15.96 -1.56
C ARG A 187 -9.42 14.80 -1.78
N THR A 188 -8.90 14.71 -2.99
CA THR A 188 -7.72 13.88 -3.28
C THR A 188 -6.45 14.56 -2.77
N TYR A 189 -5.33 13.84 -2.69
CA TYR A 189 -4.03 14.43 -2.33
C TYR A 189 -3.69 15.64 -3.22
N ASN A 190 -3.80 15.51 -4.54
CA ASN A 190 -3.52 16.60 -5.47
C ASN A 190 -4.42 17.82 -5.21
N GLN A 191 -5.73 17.59 -5.04
CA GLN A 191 -6.69 18.66 -4.74
C GLN A 191 -6.41 19.34 -3.39
N LEU A 192 -5.96 18.58 -2.39
CA LEU A 192 -5.63 19.12 -1.07
C LEU A 192 -4.38 20.00 -1.13
N VAL A 193 -3.33 19.58 -1.85
CA VAL A 193 -2.11 20.37 -2.05
C VAL A 193 -2.44 21.70 -2.75
N GLU A 194 -3.24 21.68 -3.81
CA GLU A 194 -3.70 22.90 -4.49
C GLU A 194 -4.50 23.80 -3.52
N GLN A 195 -5.42 23.22 -2.75
CA GLN A 195 -6.20 23.95 -1.76
C GLN A 195 -5.33 24.60 -0.68
N ILE A 196 -4.29 23.91 -0.20
CA ILE A 196 -3.34 24.45 0.80
C ILE A 196 -2.66 25.70 0.26
N ILE A 197 -2.22 25.70 -1.00
CA ILE A 197 -1.60 26.87 -1.63
C ILE A 197 -2.57 28.05 -1.65
N HIS A 198 -3.82 27.82 -2.08
CA HIS A 198 -4.85 28.86 -2.10
C HIS A 198 -5.18 29.41 -0.71
N LEU A 199 -5.32 28.53 0.30
CA LEU A 199 -5.63 28.92 1.67
C LEU A 199 -4.50 29.73 2.32
N LYS A 200 -3.24 29.31 2.14
CA LYS A 200 -2.06 30.02 2.68
C LYS A 200 -1.82 31.39 2.02
N ALA A 201 -2.29 31.57 0.79
CA ALA A 201 -2.21 32.85 0.07
C ALA A 201 -3.38 33.81 0.37
N SER A 202 -4.40 33.37 1.12
CA SER A 202 -5.57 34.19 1.46
C SER A 202 -5.19 35.33 2.41
N THR A 203 -5.94 36.44 2.36
CA THR A 203 -5.85 37.54 3.33
C THR A 203 -6.71 37.30 4.57
N ASN A 204 -7.60 36.31 4.53
CA ASN A 204 -8.46 35.93 5.65
C ASN A 204 -7.67 35.04 6.65
N PRO A 205 -7.51 35.45 7.93
CA PRO A 205 -6.79 34.68 8.92
C PRO A 205 -7.32 33.25 9.12
N GLU A 206 -8.62 33.05 9.01
CA GLU A 206 -9.26 31.73 9.14
C GLU A 206 -8.86 30.78 8.00
N ASP A 207 -8.76 31.30 6.78
CA ASP A 207 -8.33 30.50 5.62
C ASP A 207 -6.85 30.13 5.74
N VAL A 208 -6.02 31.08 6.17
CA VAL A 208 -4.59 30.81 6.43
C VAL A 208 -4.44 29.74 7.50
N HIS A 209 -5.23 29.80 8.58
CA HIS A 209 -5.24 28.78 9.63
C HIS A 209 -5.57 27.39 9.08
N LYS A 210 -6.65 27.26 8.31
CA LYS A 210 -7.03 25.99 7.65
C LYS A 210 -5.93 25.47 6.73
N GLY A 211 -5.29 26.36 5.98
CA GLY A 211 -4.15 26.02 5.12
C GLY A 211 -2.99 25.43 5.91
N LEU A 212 -2.64 26.04 7.05
CA LEU A 212 -1.58 25.54 7.94
C LEU A 212 -1.94 24.21 8.61
N LEU A 213 -3.21 24.00 8.99
CA LEU A 213 -3.67 22.73 9.54
C LEU A 213 -3.49 21.57 8.55
N ALA A 214 -3.97 21.74 7.32
CA ALA A 214 -3.84 20.71 6.28
C ALA A 214 -2.38 20.47 5.86
N ASP A 215 -1.57 21.52 5.81
CA ASP A 215 -0.13 21.43 5.54
C ASP A 215 0.59 20.63 6.64
N THR A 216 0.31 20.96 7.90
CA THR A 216 0.85 20.24 9.08
C THR A 216 0.43 18.78 9.07
N PHE A 217 -0.81 18.47 8.69
CA PHE A 217 -1.27 17.09 8.54
C PHE A 217 -0.43 16.32 7.53
N LEU A 218 -0.22 16.86 6.32
CA LEU A 218 0.60 16.21 5.29
C LEU A 218 2.05 16.02 5.75
N GLU A 219 2.63 17.00 6.45
CA GLU A 219 3.99 16.91 6.99
C GLU A 219 4.11 15.83 8.08
N GLN A 220 3.20 15.81 9.06
CA GLN A 220 3.23 14.87 10.17
C GLN A 220 2.92 13.43 9.74
N THR A 221 2.17 13.27 8.65
CA THR A 221 1.74 11.97 8.12
C THR A 221 2.45 11.60 6.82
N ALA A 222 3.61 12.20 6.54
CA ALA A 222 4.41 11.96 5.32
C ALA A 222 4.78 10.49 5.06
N SER A 223 4.70 9.62 6.08
CA SER A 223 4.85 8.16 5.91
C SER A 223 3.64 7.46 5.25
N GLN A 224 2.60 8.23 4.89
CA GLN A 224 1.36 7.81 4.24
C GLN A 224 0.61 6.72 5.00
N LEU A 225 0.73 6.73 6.33
CA LEU A 225 0.04 5.83 7.24
C LEU A 225 -0.26 6.57 8.53
N THR A 226 -1.52 6.51 8.97
CA THR A 226 -1.99 7.13 10.21
C THR A 226 -2.46 6.06 11.19
N TYR A 227 -2.57 6.41 12.47
CA TYR A 227 -3.12 5.48 13.46
C TYR A 227 -4.58 5.13 13.15
N HIS A 228 -5.38 6.13 12.77
CA HIS A 228 -6.77 5.91 12.38
C HIS A 228 -6.86 5.03 11.13
N GLY A 229 -6.11 5.34 10.07
CA GLY A 229 -6.10 4.52 8.85
C GLY A 229 -5.58 3.10 9.07
N LEU A 230 -4.65 2.89 10.02
CA LEU A 230 -4.23 1.55 10.43
C LEU A 230 -5.38 0.76 11.06
N TYR A 231 -6.15 1.40 11.94
CA TYR A 231 -7.32 0.79 12.57
C TYR A 231 -8.39 0.43 11.52
N GLU A 232 -8.75 1.38 10.65
CA GLU A 232 -9.73 1.15 9.58
C GLU A 232 -9.30 0.05 8.61
N LEU A 233 -8.00 -0.04 8.28
CA LEU A 233 -7.47 -1.12 7.46
C LEU A 233 -7.71 -2.48 8.13
N ALA A 234 -7.39 -2.59 9.41
CA ALA A 234 -7.56 -3.84 10.15
C ALA A 234 -9.04 -4.22 10.30
N ASP A 235 -9.95 -3.26 10.39
CA ASP A 235 -11.40 -3.51 10.44
C ASP A 235 -11.95 -3.94 9.07
N THR A 236 -11.52 -3.26 8.00
CA THR A 236 -12.00 -3.48 6.62
C THR A 236 -11.52 -4.80 6.02
N LEU A 237 -10.26 -5.19 6.25
CA LEU A 237 -9.71 -6.43 5.70
C LEU A 237 -10.39 -7.65 6.34
N ASN A 238 -10.75 -8.64 5.53
CA ASN A 238 -11.27 -9.92 6.02
C ASN A 238 -10.12 -10.86 6.42
N GLU A 239 -10.37 -11.73 7.39
CA GLU A 239 -9.36 -12.70 7.81
C GLU A 239 -8.89 -13.59 6.65
N GLY A 240 -7.58 -13.66 6.45
CA GLY A 240 -6.97 -14.38 5.33
C GLY A 240 -7.15 -13.73 3.95
N GLN A 241 -7.71 -12.52 3.86
CA GLN A 241 -7.81 -11.78 2.60
C GLN A 241 -6.43 -11.33 2.12
N LEU A 242 -6.12 -11.64 0.87
CA LEU A 242 -4.97 -11.08 0.15
C LEU A 242 -5.39 -9.80 -0.56
N ALA A 243 -4.59 -8.74 -0.42
CA ALA A 243 -4.84 -7.44 -1.03
C ALA A 243 -3.52 -6.74 -1.35
N VAL A 244 -3.61 -5.55 -1.94
CA VAL A 244 -2.46 -4.67 -2.18
C VAL A 244 -2.60 -3.42 -1.31
N LEU A 245 -1.51 -3.03 -0.65
CA LEU A 245 -1.40 -1.79 0.12
C LEU A 245 -0.53 -0.79 -0.63
N PHE A 246 -1.06 0.40 -0.89
CA PHE A 246 -0.30 1.56 -1.31
C PHE A 246 0.15 2.36 -0.08
N ARG A 247 1.47 2.53 0.07
CA ARG A 247 2.08 3.34 1.13
C ARG A 247 3.47 3.80 0.71
N ASN A 248 3.77 5.07 0.95
CA ASN A 248 5.06 5.69 0.67
C ASN A 248 5.50 5.45 -0.79
N ASN A 249 4.58 5.70 -1.73
CA ASN A 249 4.78 5.47 -3.16
C ASN A 249 5.16 4.02 -3.53
N HIS A 250 4.78 3.06 -2.69
CA HIS A 250 5.09 1.65 -2.85
C HIS A 250 3.82 0.79 -2.78
N PHE A 251 3.77 -0.24 -3.61
CA PHE A 251 2.70 -1.24 -3.61
C PHE A 251 3.19 -2.53 -2.95
N SER A 252 2.52 -2.97 -1.90
CA SER A 252 2.90 -4.17 -1.15
C SER A 252 1.76 -5.17 -1.14
N THR A 253 2.05 -6.45 -1.42
CA THR A 253 1.09 -7.52 -1.15
C THR A 253 0.92 -7.67 0.35
N ILE A 254 -0.33 -7.61 0.81
CA ILE A 254 -0.70 -7.76 2.21
C ILE A 254 -1.66 -8.92 2.42
N ILE A 255 -1.60 -9.53 3.61
CA ILE A 255 -2.59 -10.49 4.09
C ILE A 255 -2.95 -10.18 5.54
N LYS A 256 -4.24 -10.22 5.85
CA LYS A 256 -4.71 -10.19 7.24
C LYS A 256 -4.60 -11.58 7.85
N HIS A 257 -3.93 -11.65 9.00
CA HIS A 257 -3.87 -12.86 9.81
C HIS A 257 -4.22 -12.53 11.26
N GLN A 258 -5.22 -13.22 11.79
CA GLN A 258 -5.66 -13.13 13.17
C GLN A 258 -4.69 -13.96 14.01
N VAL A 259 -3.81 -13.29 14.73
CA VAL A 259 -2.84 -13.95 15.61
C VAL A 259 -3.51 -14.37 16.91
N CYS A 260 -4.46 -13.57 17.40
CA CYS A 260 -5.33 -13.90 18.52
C CYS A 260 -6.63 -13.07 18.45
N PRO A 261 -7.62 -13.27 19.34
CA PRO A 261 -8.88 -12.52 19.32
C PRO A 261 -8.72 -10.99 19.32
N HIS A 262 -7.58 -10.48 19.78
CA HIS A 262 -7.27 -9.06 19.92
C HIS A 262 -6.00 -8.66 19.13
N CYS A 263 -5.48 -9.46 18.21
CA CYS A 263 -4.29 -9.09 17.44
C CYS A 263 -4.47 -9.43 15.96
N VAL A 264 -4.28 -8.42 15.12
CA VAL A 264 -4.34 -8.54 13.66
C VAL A 264 -2.97 -8.19 13.09
N CYS A 265 -2.36 -9.10 12.35
CA CYS A 265 -1.10 -8.83 11.66
C CYS A 265 -1.37 -8.67 10.17
N VAL A 266 -0.91 -7.55 9.62
CA VAL A 266 -0.85 -7.30 8.18
C VAL A 266 0.60 -7.49 7.74
N HIS A 267 0.86 -8.60 7.06
CA HIS A 267 2.22 -8.92 6.62
C HIS A 267 2.46 -8.34 5.24
N THR A 268 3.53 -7.54 5.04
CA THR A 268 3.99 -7.23 3.69
C THR A 268 4.93 -8.31 3.19
N CYS A 269 4.64 -8.90 2.03
CA CYS A 269 5.59 -9.78 1.35
C CYS A 269 6.62 -8.95 0.56
N THR A 270 7.46 -8.18 1.24
CA THR A 270 8.62 -7.48 0.64
C THR A 270 9.88 -7.99 1.32
N LEU A 271 10.77 -8.61 0.55
CA LEU A 271 12.04 -9.12 1.06
C LEU A 271 13.08 -8.01 1.04
N CYS A 272 13.20 -7.30 2.16
CA CYS A 272 14.53 -6.96 2.65
C CYS A 272 14.82 -7.91 3.80
N GLU A 273 15.98 -8.55 3.73
CA GLU A 273 16.44 -9.68 4.55
C GLU A 273 15.95 -9.68 6.00
N ILE A 274 15.38 -10.82 6.41
CA ILE A 274 15.52 -11.56 7.68
C ILE A 274 14.28 -12.48 7.77
N GLY A 275 14.52 -13.78 7.69
CA GLY A 275 13.61 -14.82 8.18
C GLY A 275 12.11 -14.67 7.86
N VAL A 276 11.72 -14.91 6.61
CA VAL A 276 10.33 -15.37 6.35
C VAL A 276 10.26 -16.84 6.73
N GLU A 277 10.38 -17.13 8.03
CA GLU A 277 9.59 -18.20 8.61
C GLU A 277 8.16 -17.66 8.59
N ILE A 278 7.32 -18.21 7.72
CA ILE A 278 5.87 -18.08 7.91
C ILE A 278 5.62 -18.73 9.25
N LEU A 279 5.46 -17.89 10.26
CA LEU A 279 5.59 -18.19 11.68
C LEU A 279 4.93 -19.54 12.00
N SER A 280 5.77 -20.56 12.19
CA SER A 280 5.37 -21.70 12.99
C SER A 280 5.00 -21.16 14.37
N HIS A 281 3.98 -21.75 14.99
CA HIS A 281 3.32 -21.35 16.26
C HIS A 281 4.23 -21.05 17.48
N SER A 282 5.55 -21.10 17.34
CA SER A 282 6.54 -21.27 18.41
C SER A 282 7.37 -20.03 18.74
N PHE A 283 7.35 -18.96 17.93
CA PHE A 283 8.21 -17.78 18.13
C PHE A 283 7.43 -16.46 18.02
N LEU A 284 6.59 -16.17 19.00
CA LEU A 284 6.08 -14.82 19.25
C LEU A 284 6.66 -14.34 20.59
N GLN A 285 7.82 -13.68 20.55
CA GLN A 285 8.18 -12.75 21.60
C GLN A 285 7.73 -11.33 21.18
N PRO A 286 7.10 -10.56 22.09
CA PRO A 286 6.54 -9.26 21.75
C PRO A 286 7.66 -8.25 21.46
N ILE A 287 7.78 -7.83 20.20
CA ILE A 287 8.56 -6.64 19.84
C ILE A 287 7.66 -5.43 20.15
N THR A 288 7.89 -4.85 21.33
CA THR A 288 7.22 -3.63 21.79
C THR A 288 7.91 -2.43 21.13
N MET A 289 7.28 -1.76 20.16
CA MET A 289 7.76 -0.45 19.71
C MET A 289 7.39 0.60 20.77
N HIS A 290 8.34 0.93 21.65
CA HIS A 290 8.21 2.09 22.54
C HIS A 290 8.41 3.38 21.75
N PHE A 291 7.32 4.02 21.32
CA PHE A 291 7.34 5.45 21.01
C PHE A 291 7.24 6.23 22.33
N ARG A 292 8.36 6.71 22.87
CA ARG A 292 8.37 7.66 24.00
C ARG A 292 7.94 9.03 23.49
N ALA A 293 6.72 9.47 23.83
CA ALA A 293 6.37 10.88 23.87
C ALA A 293 6.82 11.49 25.23
N PRO A 294 7.29 12.75 25.29
CA PRO A 294 7.75 13.36 26.52
C PRO A 294 6.56 13.74 27.42
N VAL A 295 6.48 13.12 28.60
CA VAL A 295 5.48 13.49 29.61
C VAL A 295 5.99 14.70 30.40
N LEU A 296 5.33 15.83 30.23
CA LEU A 296 5.46 16.98 31.13
C LEU A 296 4.67 16.65 32.42
N VAL A 297 5.37 16.23 33.48
CA VAL A 297 4.75 16.01 34.80
C VAL A 297 4.83 17.29 35.61
N ALA A 298 3.70 17.98 35.78
CA ALA A 298 3.53 18.97 36.82
C ALA A 298 3.37 18.23 38.17
N HIS A 299 4.33 18.45 39.08
CA HIS A 299 4.26 17.97 40.46
C HIS A 299 3.17 18.71 41.24
N LEU A 300 2.10 17.98 41.62
CA LEU A 300 1.31 18.31 42.81
C LEU A 300 1.74 17.35 43.92
N ASP A 301 2.59 17.86 44.81
CA ASP A 301 3.03 17.17 46.00
C ASP A 301 1.95 17.27 47.09
N LYS A 302 1.36 16.14 47.45
CA LYS A 302 0.61 15.95 48.70
C LYS A 302 1.18 14.71 49.38
N ARG A 303 2.14 14.91 50.27
CA ARG A 303 2.44 13.96 51.34
C ARG A 303 1.87 14.46 52.66
N ALA A 304 1.00 13.62 53.21
CA ALA A 304 0.55 13.66 54.58
C ALA A 304 1.71 13.51 55.56
N LYS A 305 1.73 14.38 56.57
CA LYS A 305 1.90 14.06 57.99
C LYS A 305 1.07 15.04 58.80
#